data_AF-A0A957L8J1-F1
#
_entry.id   AF-A0A957L8J1-F1
#
_cell.length_a   1.000
_cell.length_b   1.000
_cell.length_c   1.000
_cell.angle_alpha   90.00
_cell.angle_beta   90.00
_cell.angle_gamma   90.00
#
_symmetry.space_group_name_H-M   'P 1'
#
loop_
_entity.id
_entity.type
_entity.pdbx_description
1 polymer ?
#
loop_
_entity_poly.entity_id
_entity_poly.type
_entity_poly.pdbx_seq_one_letter_code
_entity_poly.pdbx_strand_id
1 'polypeptide(L)'
;LLDEVLRAIADNVTIQLDTFLGTQRRPAHELLAQLTSLMMNQTFEPAIQLWFELVGLAARGEEPYRSNAQILANNWIEWIAARIDDIDDPAAREPSDLYAHLEGRLMLKMIQN
;
A
#
# COMPACT_ATOMS: atom_id res chain seq x y z
N LEU A 1 -15.40 -2.03 16.16
CA LEU A 1 -14.22 -1.46 16.84
C LEU A 1 -12.91 -1.78 16.12
N LEU A 2 -12.43 -3.03 16.07
CA LEU A 2 -11.15 -3.35 15.42
C LEU A 2 -11.17 -3.01 13.91
N ASP A 3 -12.22 -3.41 13.20
CA ASP A 3 -12.37 -3.14 11.76
C ASP A 3 -12.42 -1.63 11.46
N GLU A 4 -13.10 -0.85 12.30
CA GLU A 4 -13.19 0.61 12.17
C GLU A 4 -11.84 1.28 12.41
N VAL A 5 -11.05 0.78 13.37
CA VAL A 5 -9.70 1.29 13.66
C VAL A 5 -8.76 0.98 12.50
N LEU A 6 -8.77 -0.26 12.00
CA LEU A 6 -7.94 -0.66 10.86
C LEU A 6 -8.27 0.14 9.61
N ARG A 7 -9.56 0.39 9.36
CA ARG A 7 -10.02 1.23 8.26
C ARG A 7 -9.58 2.69 8.43
N ALA A 8 -9.72 3.25 9.63
CA ALA A 8 -9.28 4.61 9.93
C ALA A 8 -7.76 4.78 9.77
N ILE A 9 -6.96 3.78 10.14
CA ILE A 9 -5.51 3.79 9.92
C ILE A 9 -5.19 3.82 8.42
N ALA A 10 -5.85 2.97 7.62
CA ALA A 10 -5.61 2.94 6.18
C ALA A 10 -6.08 4.21 5.47
N ASP A 11 -7.24 4.75 5.84
CA ASP A 11 -7.75 6.02 5.33
C ASP A 11 -6.76 7.15 5.65
N ASN A 12 -6.22 7.18 6.88
CA ASN A 12 -5.22 8.16 7.29
C ASN A 12 -3.91 8.04 6.51
N VAL A 13 -3.43 6.83 6.22
CA VAL A 13 -2.23 6.64 5.39
C VAL A 13 -2.49 7.17 3.97
N THR A 14 -3.62 6.84 3.38
CA THR A 14 -4.00 7.29 2.04
C THR A 14 -4.09 8.83 1.95
N ILE A 15 -4.68 9.48 2.96
CA ILE A 15 -4.74 10.95 3.06
C ILE A 15 -3.35 11.57 3.17
N GLN A 16 -2.44 10.95 3.94
CA GLN A 16 -1.06 11.42 4.03
C GLN A 16 -0.34 11.28 2.69
N LEU A 17 -0.53 10.18 1.97
CA LEU A 17 0.05 10.02 0.63
C LEU A 17 -0.46 11.08 -0.34
N ASP A 18 -1.75 11.40 -0.31
CA ASP A 18 -2.32 12.46 -1.14
C ASP A 18 -1.71 13.83 -0.81
N THR A 19 -1.40 14.06 0.46
CA THR A 19 -0.72 15.28 0.91
C THR A 19 0.72 15.35 0.43
N PHE A 20 1.46 14.23 0.47
CA PHE A 20 2.88 14.19 0.10
C PHE A 20 3.12 14.10 -1.41
N LEU A 21 2.33 13.28 -2.10
CA LEU A 21 2.51 12.93 -3.51
C LEU A 21 1.57 13.69 -4.43
N GLY A 22 0.53 14.34 -3.88
CA GLY A 22 -0.54 14.93 -4.67
C GLY A 22 -1.39 13.87 -5.39
N THR A 23 -2.33 14.34 -6.20
CA THR A 23 -3.28 13.51 -6.96
C THR A 23 -2.94 13.41 -8.45
N GLN A 24 -1.80 13.96 -8.87
CA GLN A 24 -1.37 13.92 -10.27
C GLN A 24 -0.98 12.50 -10.67
N ARG A 25 -1.40 12.10 -11.88
CA ARG A 25 -0.96 10.85 -12.48
C ARG A 25 0.51 10.96 -12.91
N ARG A 26 1.19 9.82 -12.95
CA ARG A 26 2.60 9.70 -13.34
C ARG A 26 2.92 8.29 -13.84
N PRO A 27 4.05 8.07 -14.53
CA PRO A 27 4.49 6.73 -14.92
C PRO A 27 4.60 5.79 -13.70
N ALA A 28 4.28 4.51 -13.89
CA ALA A 28 4.21 3.55 -12.78
C ALA A 28 5.55 3.39 -12.05
N HIS A 29 6.65 3.40 -12.81
CA HIS A 29 8.00 3.32 -12.23
C HIS A 29 8.34 4.53 -11.36
N GLU A 30 7.90 5.74 -11.73
CA GLU A 30 8.08 6.95 -10.91
C GLU A 30 7.23 6.89 -9.65
N LEU A 31 5.97 6.45 -9.77
CA LEU A 31 5.08 6.26 -8.62
C LEU A 31 5.66 5.26 -7.62
N LEU A 32 6.13 4.10 -8.09
CA LEU A 32 6.75 3.08 -7.25
C LEU A 32 8.01 3.61 -6.55
N ALA A 33 8.88 4.36 -7.26
CA ALA A 33 10.08 4.95 -6.68
C ALA A 33 9.75 5.94 -5.55
N GLN A 34 8.77 6.82 -5.77
CA GLN A 34 8.34 7.81 -4.79
C GLN A 34 7.66 7.15 -3.58
N LEU A 35 6.76 6.19 -3.79
CA LEU A 35 6.13 5.42 -2.72
C LEU A 35 7.16 4.66 -1.89
N THR A 36 8.11 3.99 -2.55
CA THR A 36 9.21 3.30 -1.87
C THR A 36 9.97 4.29 -0.98
N SER A 37 10.44 5.41 -1.54
CA SER A 37 11.22 6.40 -0.79
C SER A 37 10.45 6.98 0.40
N LEU A 38 9.15 7.23 0.24
CA LEU A 38 8.30 7.80 1.29
C LEU A 38 8.07 6.78 2.42
N MET A 39 7.68 5.57 2.07
CA MET A 39 7.39 4.48 3.02
C MET A 39 8.66 3.92 3.69
N MET A 40 9.83 4.19 3.11
CA MET A 40 11.11 3.89 3.77
C MET A 40 11.44 4.85 4.94
N ASN A 41 10.71 5.95 5.12
CA ASN A 41 10.89 6.83 6.28
C ASN A 41 10.41 6.14 7.59
N GLN A 42 11.10 6.39 8.72
CA GLN A 42 10.73 5.90 10.06
C GLN A 42 9.30 6.30 10.46
N THR A 43 8.77 7.42 9.94
CA THR A 43 7.39 7.84 10.22
C THR A 43 6.34 6.79 9.86
N PHE A 44 6.57 6.00 8.81
CA PHE A 44 5.62 4.97 8.35
C PHE A 44 5.88 3.58 8.94
N GLU A 45 6.99 3.40 9.66
CA GLU A 45 7.40 2.09 10.16
C GLU A 45 6.36 1.40 11.06
N PRO A 46 5.72 2.07 12.03
CA PRO A 46 4.69 1.43 12.85
C PRO A 46 3.48 0.96 12.03
N ALA A 47 3.08 1.74 11.01
CA ALA A 47 1.97 1.38 10.14
C ALA A 47 2.31 0.18 9.25
N ILE A 48 3.53 0.12 8.74
CA ILE A 48 4.02 -1.01 7.93
C ILE A 48 4.11 -2.29 8.78
N GLN A 49 4.66 -2.21 10.00
CA GLN A 49 4.73 -3.36 10.91
C GLN A 49 3.35 -3.93 11.22
N LEU A 50 2.39 -3.06 11.57
CA LEU A 50 1.01 -3.46 11.82
C LEU A 50 0.39 -4.10 10.57
N TRP A 51 0.60 -3.51 9.39
CA TRP A 51 0.10 -4.07 8.14
C TRP A 51 0.59 -5.49 7.90
N PHE A 52 1.89 -5.76 8.08
CA PHE A 52 2.45 -7.11 7.89
C PHE A 52 2.00 -8.11 8.96
N GLU A 53 1.72 -7.67 10.19
CA GLU A 53 1.07 -8.51 11.21
C GLU A 53 -0.33 -8.94 10.76
N LEU A 54 -1.14 -7.99 10.25
CA LEU A 54 -2.48 -8.26 9.71
C LEU A 54 -2.43 -9.20 8.51
N VAL A 55 -1.48 -9.00 7.59
CA VAL A 55 -1.27 -9.90 6.44
C VAL A 55 -0.94 -11.31 6.92
N GLY A 56 -0.11 -11.46 7.95
CA GLY A 56 0.21 -12.75 8.55
C GLY A 56 -1.02 -13.47 9.13
N LEU A 57 -1.89 -12.75 9.84
CA LEU A 57 -3.17 -13.26 10.37
C LEU A 57 -4.13 -13.63 9.22
N ALA A 58 -4.26 -12.75 8.23
CA ALA A 58 -5.11 -12.94 7.05
C ALA A 58 -4.68 -14.16 6.22
N ALA A 59 -3.37 -14.37 6.04
CA ALA A 59 -2.82 -15.51 5.31
C ALA A 59 -3.12 -16.85 5.99
N ARG A 60 -3.32 -16.85 7.32
CA ARG A 60 -3.79 -18.03 8.08
C ARG A 60 -5.31 -18.22 8.01
N GLY A 61 -6.04 -17.31 7.37
CA GLY A 61 -7.48 -17.35 7.25
C GLY A 61 -8.23 -16.89 8.51
N GLU A 62 -7.56 -16.18 9.42
CA GLU A 62 -8.19 -15.70 10.65
C GLU A 62 -9.11 -14.49 10.37
N GLU A 63 -10.37 -14.58 10.77
CA GLU A 63 -11.32 -13.46 10.70
C GLU A 63 -11.25 -12.60 11.97
N PRO A 64 -11.49 -11.27 11.90
CA PRO A 64 -11.86 -10.49 10.70
C PRO A 64 -10.65 -10.04 9.85
N TYR A 65 -9.44 -10.50 10.17
CA TYR A 65 -8.21 -10.04 9.52
C TYR A 65 -8.17 -10.35 8.03
N ARG A 66 -8.66 -11.52 7.63
CA ARG A 66 -8.76 -11.88 6.21
C ARG A 66 -9.66 -10.92 5.44
N SER A 67 -10.89 -10.68 5.89
CA SER A 67 -11.77 -9.72 5.21
C SER A 67 -11.20 -8.32 5.20
N ASN A 68 -10.60 -7.88 6.32
CA ASN A 68 -10.04 -6.54 6.43
C ASN A 68 -8.83 -6.35 5.52
N ALA A 69 -7.87 -7.28 5.52
CA ALA A 69 -6.68 -7.18 4.66
C ALA A 69 -7.06 -7.16 3.18
N GLN A 70 -8.08 -7.92 2.78
CA GLN A 70 -8.58 -7.89 1.40
C GLN A 70 -9.17 -6.52 1.02
N ILE A 71 -9.99 -5.93 1.88
CA ILE A 71 -10.56 -4.59 1.66
C ILE A 71 -9.43 -3.55 1.57
N LEU A 72 -8.48 -3.61 2.49
CA LEU A 72 -7.36 -2.67 2.54
C LEU A 72 -6.48 -2.75 1.29
N ALA A 73 -6.09 -3.95 0.87
CA ALA A 73 -5.31 -4.15 -0.35
C ALA A 73 -6.05 -3.63 -1.59
N ASN A 74 -7.36 -3.91 -1.71
CA ASN A 74 -8.16 -3.41 -2.83
C ASN A 74 -8.20 -1.88 -2.89
N ASN A 75 -8.42 -1.21 -1.75
CA ASN A 75 -8.43 0.26 -1.70
C ASN A 75 -7.08 0.85 -2.13
N TRP A 76 -5.97 0.22 -1.76
CA TRP A 76 -4.62 0.62 -2.19
C TRP A 76 -4.41 0.42 -3.70
N ILE A 77 -4.84 -0.72 -4.24
CA ILE A 77 -4.75 -1.02 -5.67
C ILE A 77 -5.58 0.00 -6.47
N GLU A 78 -6.79 0.34 -6.01
CA GLU A 78 -7.62 1.39 -6.61
C GLU A 78 -6.95 2.77 -6.52
N TRP A 79 -6.32 3.10 -5.39
CA TRP A 79 -5.58 4.35 -5.22
C TRP A 79 -4.39 4.45 -6.19
N ILE A 80 -3.66 3.35 -6.39
CA ILE A 80 -2.56 3.25 -7.34
C ILE A 80 -3.09 3.42 -8.77
N ALA A 81 -4.17 2.72 -9.13
CA ALA A 81 -4.78 2.80 -10.45
C ALA A 81 -5.17 4.24 -10.82
N ALA A 82 -5.68 5.01 -9.86
CA ALA A 82 -6.03 6.41 -10.07
C ALA A 82 -4.82 7.35 -10.33
N ARG A 83 -3.59 6.88 -10.08
CA ARG A 83 -2.33 7.67 -10.11
C ARG A 83 -1.33 7.23 -11.17
N ILE A 84 -1.61 6.20 -11.95
CA ILE A 84 -0.76 5.79 -13.06
C ILE A 84 -1.21 6.50 -14.35
N ASP A 85 -0.23 6.97 -15.15
CA ASP A 85 -0.45 7.44 -16.52
C ASP A 85 -0.53 6.28 -17.52
N ASP A 86 -1.49 6.35 -18.45
CA ASP A 86 -2.00 5.19 -19.19
C ASP A 86 -1.71 5.23 -20.71
N ILE A 87 -0.68 5.95 -21.18
CA ILE A 87 -0.46 6.04 -22.65
C ILE A 87 0.31 4.86 -23.23
N ASP A 88 1.30 4.30 -22.53
CA ASP A 88 2.12 3.19 -23.05
C ASP A 88 2.73 2.28 -21.95
N ASP A 89 2.37 2.47 -20.67
CA ASP A 89 2.99 1.74 -19.54
C ASP A 89 2.30 0.37 -19.31
N PRO A 90 2.98 -0.77 -19.50
CA PRO A 90 2.40 -2.08 -19.21
C PRO A 90 1.95 -2.25 -17.76
N ALA A 91 2.60 -1.55 -16.81
CA ALA A 91 2.22 -1.57 -15.40
C ALA A 91 0.95 -0.77 -15.10
N ALA A 92 0.51 0.11 -16.01
CA ALA A 92 -0.81 0.73 -15.94
C ALA A 92 -1.94 -0.29 -16.16
N ARG A 93 -1.65 -1.41 -16.82
CA ARG A 93 -2.63 -2.49 -17.08
C ARG A 93 -2.93 -3.33 -15.84
N GLU A 94 -1.99 -3.40 -14.89
CA GLU A 94 -2.09 -4.22 -13.69
C GLU A 94 -1.59 -3.44 -12.45
N PRO A 95 -2.39 -2.51 -11.89
CA PRO A 95 -2.03 -1.75 -10.68
C PRO A 95 -1.67 -2.63 -9.47
N SER A 96 -2.21 -3.86 -9.42
CA SER A 96 -1.87 -4.87 -8.43
C SER A 96 -0.40 -5.30 -8.49
N ASP A 97 0.24 -5.27 -9.66
CA ASP A 97 1.65 -5.64 -9.79
C ASP A 97 2.54 -4.56 -9.16
N LEU A 98 2.22 -3.28 -9.35
CA LEU A 98 2.92 -2.19 -8.66
C LEU A 98 2.77 -2.32 -7.15
N TYR A 99 1.55 -2.59 -6.69
CA TYR A 99 1.27 -2.82 -5.27
C TYR A 99 2.12 -3.98 -4.72
N ALA A 100 2.14 -5.13 -5.40
CA ALA A 100 2.95 -6.28 -5.01
C ALA A 100 4.46 -5.97 -4.98
N HIS A 101 4.97 -5.16 -5.92
CA HIS A 101 6.37 -4.71 -5.90
C HIS A 101 6.68 -3.81 -4.69
N LEU A 102 5.76 -2.90 -4.33
CA LEU A 102 5.92 -2.07 -3.14
C LEU A 102 5.93 -2.94 -1.88
N GLU A 103 4.96 -3.83 -1.72
CA GLU A 103 4.85 -4.77 -0.59
C GLU A 103 6.13 -5.59 -0.43
N GLY A 104 6.66 -6.16 -1.52
CA GLY A 104 7.91 -6.92 -1.50
C GLY A 104 9.11 -6.08 -1.01
N ARG A 105 9.21 -4.81 -1.41
CA ARG A 105 10.27 -3.91 -0.96
C ARG A 105 10.15 -3.58 0.53
N LEU A 106 8.93 -3.32 1.01
CA LEU A 106 8.68 -3.02 2.42
C LEU A 106 8.97 -4.24 3.31
N MET A 107 8.56 -5.44 2.87
CA MET A 107 8.89 -6.69 3.55
C MET A 107 10.40 -6.89 3.65
N LEU A 108 11.15 -6.70 2.55
CA LEU A 108 12.61 -6.84 2.56
C LEU A 108 13.25 -5.86 3.55
N LYS A 109 12.82 -4.59 3.58
CA LYS A 109 13.30 -3.62 4.59
C LYS A 109 13.08 -4.15 6.02
N MET A 110 11.92 -4.72 6.32
CA MET A 110 11.62 -5.19 7.67
C MET A 110 12.53 -6.33 8.14
N ILE A 111 12.97 -7.20 7.23
CA ILE A 111 13.74 -8.40 7.57
C ILE A 111 15.25 -8.27 7.33
N GLN A 112 15.68 -7.23 6.61
CA GLN A 112 17.09 -6.98 6.28
C GLN A 112 17.74 -5.85 7.10
N ASN A 113 16.94 -5.15 7.93
CA ASN A 113 17.43 -4.11 8.83
C ASN A 113 18.13 -4.66 10.06
#